data_AF-A0A438EP27-F1
#
_entry.id   AF-A0A438EP27-F1
#
_cell.length_a   1.000
_cell.length_b   1.000
_cell.length_c   1.000
_cell.angle_alpha   90.00
_cell.angle_beta   90.00
_cell.angle_gamma   90.00
#
_symmetry.space_group_name_H-M   'P 1'
#
loop_
_entity.id
_entity.type
_entity.pdbx_description
1 polymer ?
#
loop_
_entity_poly.entity_id
_entity_poly.type
_entity_poly.pdbx_seq_one_letter_code
_entity_poly.pdbx_strand_id
1 'polypeptide(L)'
;MSESIRGFPFRRIFWGAPVFRDLSGSTAPMDWLESPAAHIFKFDVPGLSKDDIKVEIEDGNVLRVYRVAGGREESVVKDTVWHIAERGGGRGEFSREFELPENVKVDQIKAQVENGVLTIVVPKDTSPKASKVKTINISSKL
;
A
#
# COMPACT_ATOMS: atom_id res chain seq x y z
N MET A 1 12.54 -6.30 36.13
CA MET A 1 13.07 -4.93 36.23
C MET A 1 12.32 -4.11 35.20
N SER A 2 11.37 -3.31 35.68
CA SER A 2 10.61 -2.32 34.92
C SER A 2 11.47 -1.11 34.58
N GLU A 3 11.17 -0.46 33.44
CA GLU A 3 11.23 0.99 33.13
C GLU A 3 11.24 1.07 31.58
N SER A 4 10.19 1.52 30.86
CA SER A 4 9.48 2.81 30.86
C SER A 4 10.43 4.00 30.96
N ILE A 5 10.66 4.70 29.84
CA ILE A 5 10.83 6.16 29.80
C ILE A 5 10.77 6.68 28.35
N ARG A 6 9.70 7.46 28.10
CA ARG A 6 9.58 8.67 27.26
C ARG A 6 9.69 8.47 25.73
N GLY A 7 8.63 8.68 24.96
CA GLY A 7 7.82 9.89 24.96
C GLY A 7 8.61 11.03 24.30
N PHE A 8 8.70 11.03 22.97
CA PHE A 8 9.27 12.13 22.18
C PHE A 8 8.16 12.85 21.41
N PRO A 9 7.73 14.05 21.84
CA PRO A 9 6.51 14.70 21.40
C PRO A 9 6.73 15.70 20.25
N PHE A 10 7.64 15.47 19.30
CA PHE A 10 7.85 16.41 18.17
C PHE A 10 8.40 15.73 16.88
N ARG A 11 7.70 14.72 16.34
CA ARG A 11 7.87 14.33 14.92
C ARG A 11 6.65 14.75 14.10
N ARG A 12 6.51 16.06 13.90
CA ARG A 12 5.69 16.63 12.83
C ARG A 12 6.27 18.00 12.51
N ILE A 13 7.17 18.08 11.53
CA ILE A 13 7.45 19.27 10.70
C ILE A 13 8.21 18.77 9.46
N PHE A 14 7.43 18.68 8.37
CA PHE A 14 7.73 19.01 6.97
C PHE A 14 8.91 18.29 6.26
N TRP A 15 8.52 17.48 5.25
CA TRP A 15 9.30 16.65 4.32
C TRP A 15 9.51 15.18 4.73
N GLY A 16 8.41 14.44 4.85
CA GLY A 16 8.46 12.98 4.78
C GLY A 16 8.17 12.57 3.34
N ALA A 17 9.15 11.96 2.66
CA ALA A 17 8.82 11.03 1.58
C ALA A 17 7.85 9.98 2.16
N PRO A 18 6.87 9.46 1.38
CA PRO A 18 6.06 8.35 1.85
C PRO A 18 6.99 7.26 2.36
N VAL A 19 6.80 6.83 3.61
CA VAL A 19 7.66 5.83 4.25
C VAL A 19 7.33 4.49 3.58
N PHE A 20 7.98 4.24 2.44
CA PHE A 20 7.92 2.96 1.76
C PHE A 20 8.71 1.97 2.61
N ARG A 21 8.03 1.24 3.49
CA ARG A 21 8.66 0.22 4.32
C ARG A 21 8.75 -1.07 3.50
N ASP A 22 9.75 -1.16 2.62
CA ASP A 22 9.99 -2.38 1.86
C ASP A 22 10.66 -3.43 2.76
N LEU A 23 9.84 -4.31 3.35
CA LEU A 23 10.29 -5.48 4.11
C LEU A 23 9.97 -6.76 3.35
N SER A 24 10.49 -6.90 2.13
CA SER A 24 10.82 -8.19 1.48
C SER A 24 11.27 -7.91 0.05
N GLY A 25 12.19 -8.70 -0.51
CA GLY A 25 12.61 -8.58 -1.92
C GLY A 25 11.47 -8.90 -2.90
N SER A 26 10.49 -8.00 -2.99
CA SER A 26 9.15 -8.30 -3.46
C SER A 26 9.05 -8.37 -4.98
N THR A 27 8.34 -9.39 -5.42
CA THR A 27 8.15 -9.80 -6.82
C THR A 27 6.95 -9.15 -7.51
N ALA A 28 6.30 -8.17 -6.88
CA ALA A 28 5.14 -7.47 -7.42
C ALA A 28 5.48 -5.99 -7.74
N PRO A 29 5.91 -5.69 -8.97
CA PRO A 29 5.99 -4.33 -9.49
C PRO A 29 4.65 -3.61 -9.32
N MET A 30 4.68 -2.31 -9.06
CA MET A 30 3.46 -1.54 -8.84
C MET A 30 3.57 -0.10 -9.31
N ASP A 31 2.42 0.43 -9.70
CA ASP A 31 2.22 1.85 -9.98
C ASP A 31 1.23 2.45 -8.97
N TRP A 32 1.52 3.67 -8.55
CA TRP A 32 0.60 4.51 -7.78
C TRP A 32 0.23 5.76 -8.58
N LEU A 33 -1.04 5.86 -8.95
CA LEU A 33 -1.61 7.01 -9.62
C LEU A 33 -2.53 7.78 -8.68
N GLU A 34 -2.55 9.10 -8.84
CA GLU A 34 -3.44 9.98 -8.11
C GLU A 34 -4.29 10.79 -9.08
N SER A 35 -5.61 10.72 -8.89
CA SER A 35 -6.58 11.59 -9.53
C SER A 35 -7.17 12.56 -8.51
N PRO A 36 -7.90 13.61 -8.93
CA PRO A 36 -8.63 14.46 -7.99
C PRO A 36 -9.63 13.70 -7.10
N ALA A 37 -10.17 12.58 -7.59
CA ALA A 37 -11.22 11.82 -6.91
C ALA A 37 -10.72 10.60 -6.12
N ALA A 38 -9.55 10.05 -6.43
CA ALA A 38 -9.07 8.79 -5.86
C ALA A 38 -7.56 8.58 -6.02
N HIS A 39 -6.99 7.76 -5.13
CA HIS A 39 -5.71 7.08 -5.36
C HIS A 39 -5.98 5.72 -6.01
N ILE A 40 -5.15 5.34 -6.97
CA ILE A 40 -5.27 4.10 -7.75
C ILE A 40 -3.93 3.39 -7.68
N PHE A 41 -3.93 2.17 -7.16
CA PHE A 41 -2.74 1.31 -7.10
C PHE A 41 -2.92 0.17 -8.08
N LYS A 42 -1.87 -0.13 -8.83
CA LYS A 42 -1.83 -1.26 -9.77
C LYS A 42 -0.64 -2.14 -9.46
N PHE A 43 -0.83 -3.43 -9.32
CA PHE A 43 0.24 -4.40 -9.06
C PHE A 43 0.24 -5.47 -10.13
N ASP A 44 1.42 -5.80 -10.63
CA ASP A 44 1.60 -6.95 -11.52
C ASP A 44 1.66 -8.23 -10.69
N VAL A 45 0.62 -9.05 -10.82
CA VAL A 45 0.41 -10.30 -10.07
C VAL A 45 0.02 -11.45 -11.01
N PRO A 46 0.82 -11.73 -12.06
CA PRO A 46 0.47 -12.74 -13.05
C PRO A 46 0.39 -14.14 -12.43
N GLY A 47 -0.70 -14.85 -12.73
CA GLY A 47 -0.93 -16.21 -12.25
C GLY A 47 -1.48 -16.31 -10.82
N LEU A 48 -1.71 -15.17 -10.14
CA LEU A 48 -2.38 -15.15 -8.83
C LEU A 48 -3.88 -14.92 -9.01
N SER A 49 -4.67 -15.68 -8.25
CA SER A 49 -6.10 -15.47 -8.11
C SER A 49 -6.40 -14.50 -6.97
N LYS A 50 -7.66 -14.06 -6.87
CA LYS A 50 -8.12 -13.21 -5.75
C LYS A 50 -7.91 -13.87 -4.37
N ASP A 51 -7.90 -15.21 -4.31
CA ASP A 51 -7.77 -15.95 -3.07
C ASP A 51 -6.30 -16.05 -2.62
N ASP A 52 -5.35 -15.80 -3.54
CA ASP A 52 -3.92 -15.77 -3.25
C ASP A 52 -3.44 -14.42 -2.69
N ILE A 53 -4.29 -13.38 -2.72
CA ILE A 53 -3.91 -12.00 -2.37
C ILE A 53 -4.84 -11.46 -1.30
N LYS A 54 -4.27 -10.81 -0.29
CA LYS A 54 -5.00 -10.13 0.77
C LYS A 54 -4.68 -8.65 0.76
N VAL A 55 -5.75 -7.85 0.88
CA VAL A 55 -5.71 -6.39 0.94
C VAL A 55 -6.39 -5.96 2.23
N GLU A 56 -5.66 -5.26 3.10
CA GLU A 56 -6.13 -4.85 4.41
C GLU A 56 -5.76 -3.40 4.70
N ILE A 57 -6.51 -2.78 5.61
CA ILE A 57 -6.18 -1.46 6.16
C ILE A 57 -5.91 -1.68 7.65
N GLU A 58 -4.69 -1.39 8.08
CA GLU A 58 -4.30 -1.42 9.49
C GLU A 58 -4.54 -0.05 10.15
N ASP A 59 -4.49 -0.04 11.49
CA ASP A 59 -4.62 1.18 12.30
C ASP A 59 -3.61 2.24 11.84
N GLY A 60 -4.08 3.48 11.71
CA GLY A 60 -3.26 4.58 11.17
C GLY A 60 -3.30 4.71 9.64
N ASN A 61 -4.32 4.15 8.99
CA ASN A 61 -4.59 4.33 7.55
C ASN A 61 -3.50 3.70 6.66
N VAL A 62 -2.95 2.57 7.09
CA VAL A 62 -1.91 1.84 6.36
C VAL A 62 -2.56 0.76 5.50
N LEU A 63 -2.52 0.94 4.18
CA LEU A 63 -2.93 -0.07 3.21
C LEU A 63 -1.84 -1.13 3.09
N ARG A 64 -2.20 -2.38 3.39
CA ARG A 64 -1.33 -3.54 3.28
C ARG A 64 -1.82 -4.47 2.19
N VAL A 65 -0.91 -4.84 1.29
CA VAL A 65 -1.17 -5.75 0.16
C VAL A 65 -0.12 -6.84 0.20
N TYR A 66 -0.55 -8.08 0.37
CA TYR A 66 0.38 -9.20 0.49
C TYR A 66 -0.21 -10.48 -0.10
N ARG A 67 0.68 -11.38 -0.49
CA ARG A 67 0.30 -12.73 -0.88
C ARG A 67 0.01 -13.59 0.34
N VAL A 68 -1.05 -14.38 0.30
CA VAL A 68 -1.35 -15.37 1.33
C VAL A 68 -0.45 -16.60 1.12
N ALA A 69 0.25 -17.03 2.18
CA ALA A 69 1.08 -18.23 2.15
C ALA A 69 0.24 -19.48 1.81
N GLY A 70 0.74 -20.32 0.91
CA GLY A 70 0.06 -21.56 0.49
C GLY A 70 -0.67 -21.50 -0.86
N GLY A 71 -0.57 -20.39 -1.60
CA GLY A 71 -0.99 -20.36 -3.00
C GLY A 71 -0.30 -21.47 -3.79
N ARG A 72 -1.06 -22.17 -4.64
CA ARG A 72 -0.62 -23.36 -5.40
C ARG A 72 0.84 -23.20 -5.81
N GLU A 73 1.73 -23.96 -5.18
CA GLU A 73 3.02 -24.21 -5.81
C GLU A 73 2.68 -24.79 -7.17
N GLU A 74 3.28 -24.22 -8.22
CA GLU A 74 3.21 -24.82 -9.54
C GLU A 74 3.81 -26.22 -9.38
N SER A 75 2.94 -27.21 -9.20
CA SER A 75 3.33 -28.56 -8.88
C SER A 75 4.08 -29.05 -10.09
N VAL A 76 5.41 -29.09 -9.97
CA VAL A 76 6.26 -29.67 -11.00
C VAL A 76 5.71 -31.06 -11.24
N VAL A 77 5.23 -31.31 -12.46
CA VAL A 77 4.70 -32.61 -12.84
C VAL A 77 5.80 -33.62 -12.52
N LYS A 78 5.46 -34.70 -11.80
CA LYS A 78 6.41 -35.78 -11.50
C LYS A 78 7.07 -36.19 -12.82
N ASP A 79 8.39 -36.28 -12.82
CA ASP A 79 9.25 -36.56 -13.98
C ASP A 79 9.51 -35.39 -14.97
N THR A 80 9.45 -34.14 -14.51
CA THR A 80 9.83 -32.96 -15.32
C THR A 80 11.22 -32.42 -14.97
N VAL A 81 12.01 -32.05 -16.00
CA VAL A 81 13.32 -31.42 -15.85
C VAL A 81 13.22 -29.93 -16.21
N TRP A 82 13.68 -29.07 -15.31
CA TRP A 82 13.84 -27.64 -15.60
C TRP A 82 15.09 -27.44 -16.45
N HIS A 83 14.92 -26.88 -17.65
CA HIS A 83 16.04 -26.41 -18.46
C HIS A 83 16.41 -24.96 -18.12
N ILE A 84 15.41 -24.10 -17.93
CA ILE A 84 15.56 -22.67 -17.60
C ILE A 84 14.37 -22.24 -16.74
N ALA A 85 14.60 -21.43 -15.70
CA ALA A 85 13.58 -20.87 -14.82
C ALA A 85 13.84 -19.37 -14.57
N GLU A 86 13.47 -18.54 -15.53
CA GLU A 86 13.62 -17.07 -15.45
C GLU A 86 12.49 -16.40 -14.67
N ARG A 87 11.26 -16.90 -14.84
CA ARG A 87 10.12 -16.50 -14.03
C ARG A 87 10.46 -16.94 -12.61
N GLY A 88 10.46 -16.02 -11.64
CA GLY A 88 10.88 -16.20 -10.23
C GLY A 88 10.03 -17.21 -9.42
N GLY A 89 9.79 -18.38 -10.02
CA GLY A 89 9.16 -19.56 -9.48
C GLY A 89 7.73 -19.42 -9.05
N GLY A 90 6.96 -18.36 -9.38
CA GLY A 90 5.60 -18.17 -8.85
C GLY A 90 5.52 -18.27 -7.31
N ARG A 91 6.67 -18.19 -6.65
CA ARG A 91 6.97 -18.55 -5.24
C ARG A 91 7.38 -17.33 -4.44
N GLY A 92 7.49 -16.17 -5.08
CA GLY A 92 7.68 -14.90 -4.41
C GLY A 92 6.52 -14.63 -3.48
N GLU A 93 6.80 -14.64 -2.19
CA GLU A 93 6.02 -13.86 -1.25
C GLU A 93 6.24 -12.38 -1.58
N PHE A 94 5.17 -11.60 -1.52
CA PHE A 94 5.29 -10.15 -1.55
C PHE A 94 4.44 -9.57 -0.44
N SER A 95 4.93 -8.48 0.15
CA SER A 95 4.21 -7.65 1.11
C SER A 95 4.58 -6.20 0.84
N ARG A 96 3.55 -5.37 0.73
CA ARG A 96 3.66 -3.95 0.42
C ARG A 96 2.75 -3.18 1.37
N GLU A 97 3.28 -2.11 1.96
CA GLU A 97 2.57 -1.25 2.90
C GLU A 97 2.65 0.20 2.45
N PHE A 98 1.51 0.90 2.50
CA PHE A 98 1.37 2.29 2.07
C PHE A 98 0.61 3.07 3.14
N GLU A 99 1.17 4.17 3.60
CA GLU A 99 0.42 5.13 4.41
C GLU A 99 -0.48 5.96 3.49
N LEU A 100 -1.79 5.81 3.62
CA LEU A 100 -2.76 6.57 2.84
C LEU A 100 -2.93 7.99 3.44
N PRO A 101 -3.22 9.00 2.61
CA PRO A 101 -3.54 10.33 3.11
C PRO A 101 -4.80 10.34 4.00
N GLU A 102 -4.87 11.27 4.96
CA GLU A 102 -6.00 11.38 5.91
C GLU A 102 -7.38 11.59 5.23
N ASN A 103 -7.42 12.01 3.96
CA ASN A 103 -8.64 12.33 3.22
C ASN A 103 -9.09 11.18 2.30
N VAL A 104 -9.18 9.96 2.81
CA VAL A 104 -9.65 8.79 2.06
C VAL A 104 -10.90 8.18 2.69
N LYS A 105 -11.79 7.63 1.87
CA LYS A 105 -12.98 6.90 2.31
C LYS A 105 -12.66 5.42 2.37
N VAL A 106 -12.12 4.98 3.51
CA VAL A 106 -11.66 3.59 3.73
C VAL A 106 -12.79 2.58 3.44
N ASP A 107 -14.01 2.87 3.87
CA ASP A 107 -15.18 1.98 3.67
C ASP A 107 -15.59 1.81 2.19
N GLN A 108 -15.04 2.63 1.28
CA GLN A 108 -15.38 2.64 -0.14
C GLN A 108 -14.23 2.14 -1.02
N ILE A 109 -13.17 1.60 -0.42
CA ILE A 109 -12.07 0.99 -1.16
C ILE A 109 -12.59 -0.20 -1.96
N LYS A 110 -12.17 -0.30 -3.22
CA LYS A 110 -12.49 -1.41 -4.12
C LYS A 110 -11.20 -2.02 -4.65
N ALA A 111 -11.18 -3.34 -4.77
CA ALA A 111 -10.07 -4.07 -5.35
C ALA A 111 -10.58 -5.11 -6.36
N GLN A 112 -9.84 -5.29 -7.45
CA GLN A 112 -10.11 -6.31 -8.46
C GLN A 112 -8.82 -6.85 -9.06
N VAL A 113 -8.82 -8.13 -9.42
CA VAL A 113 -7.74 -8.74 -10.20
C VAL A 113 -8.29 -9.09 -11.57
N GLU A 114 -7.67 -8.55 -12.61
CA GLU A 114 -8.06 -8.81 -13.99
C GLU A 114 -6.80 -8.92 -14.86
N ASN A 115 -6.71 -9.94 -15.71
CA ASN A 115 -5.59 -10.16 -16.63
C ASN A 115 -4.20 -10.14 -15.95
N GLY A 116 -4.11 -10.65 -14.72
CA GLY A 116 -2.86 -10.69 -13.95
C GLY A 116 -2.46 -9.36 -13.31
N VAL A 117 -3.36 -8.37 -13.27
CA VAL A 117 -3.13 -7.07 -12.63
C VAL A 117 -4.14 -6.85 -11.51
N LEU A 118 -3.65 -6.59 -10.30
CA LEU A 118 -4.44 -6.17 -9.17
C LEU A 118 -4.60 -4.65 -9.22
N THR A 119 -5.84 -4.16 -9.30
CA THR A 119 -6.16 -2.74 -9.22
C THR A 119 -6.91 -2.45 -7.92
N ILE A 120 -6.39 -1.52 -7.12
CA ILE A 120 -7.01 -1.03 -5.88
C ILE A 120 -7.35 0.44 -6.07
N VAL A 121 -8.62 0.79 -5.88
CA VAL A 121 -9.11 2.17 -5.95
C VAL A 121 -9.51 2.63 -4.57
N VAL A 122 -8.86 3.70 -4.11
CA VAL A 122 -9.08 4.34 -2.81
C VAL A 122 -9.70 5.72 -3.04
N PRO A 123 -11.04 5.86 -2.89
CA PRO A 123 -11.71 7.14 -3.09
C PRO A 123 -11.27 8.19 -2.08
N LYS A 124 -11.09 9.42 -2.54
CA LYS A 124 -10.82 10.57 -1.67
C LYS A 124 -12.11 11.08 -1.07
N ASP A 125 -12.01 11.61 0.14
CA ASP A 125 -13.07 12.46 0.67
C ASP A 125 -12.96 13.87 0.07
N THR A 126 -13.89 14.15 -0.85
CA THR A 126 -14.04 15.45 -1.52
C THR A 126 -14.96 16.38 -0.74
N SER A 127 -15.42 15.99 0.46
CA SER A 127 -16.11 16.91 1.35
C SER A 127 -15.23 18.16 1.55
N PRO A 128 -15.78 19.38 1.38
CA PRO A 128 -14.99 20.58 1.53
C PRO A 128 -14.49 20.66 2.97
N LYS A 129 -13.21 20.34 3.20
CA LYS A 129 -12.53 20.70 4.44
C LYS A 129 -12.68 22.21 4.57
N ALA A 130 -13.40 22.67 5.59
CA ALA A 130 -13.50 24.10 5.88
C ALA A 130 -12.08 24.65 5.93
N SER A 131 -11.71 25.43 4.90
CA SER A 131 -10.39 26.04 4.86
C SER A 131 -10.37 27.00 6.03
N LYS A 132 -9.63 26.65 7.08
CA LYS A 132 -9.31 27.58 8.16
C LYS A 132 -8.29 28.56 7.61
N VAL A 133 -8.70 29.36 6.62
CA VAL A 133 -7.91 30.49 6.16
C VAL A 133 -7.88 31.45 7.33
N LYS A 134 -6.82 31.36 8.14
CA LYS A 134 -6.51 32.37 9.15
C LYS A 134 -5.87 33.53 8.40
N THR A 135 -6.65 34.58 8.17
CA THR A 135 -6.12 35.88 7.80
C THR A 135 -5.22 36.34 8.94
N ILE A 136 -3.91 36.39 8.72
CA ILE A 136 -2.96 36.97 9.68
C ILE A 136 -2.89 38.47 9.36
N ASN A 137 -3.38 39.28 10.28
CA ASN A 137 -3.26 40.73 10.16
C ASN A 137 -1.79 41.14 10.33
N ILE A 138 -1.27 41.92 9.38
CA ILE A 138 0.08 42.47 9.44
C ILE A 138 0.04 43.73 10.31
N SER A 139 0.73 43.71 11.45
CA SER A 139 0.94 44.87 12.32
C SER A 139 2.25 45.58 11.95
N SER A 140 2.27 46.91 11.99
CA SER A 140 3.47 47.73 11.77
C SER A 140 4.45 47.72 12.96
N LYS A 141 4.10 47.03 14.05
CA LYS A 141 4.95 46.87 15.23
C LYS A 141 4.81 45.45 15.78
N LEU A 142 5.96 44.82 16.05
CA LEU A 142 6.09 43.52 16.72
C LEU A 142 5.79 43.66 18.22
#